data_AF-A0A495JDC8-F1
#
_entry.id   AF-A0A495JDC8-F1
#
_cell.length_a   1.000
_cell.length_b   1.000
_cell.length_c   1.000
_cell.angle_alpha   90.00
_cell.angle_beta   90.00
_cell.angle_gamma   90.00
#
_symmetry.space_group_name_H-M   'P 1'
#
loop_
_entity.id
_entity.type
_entity.pdbx_description
1 polymer ?
#
loop_
_entity_poly.entity_id
_entity_poly.type
_entity_poly.pdbx_seq_one_letter_code
_entity_poly.pdbx_strand_id
1 'polypeptide(L)'
;MTQPRIISDDETRTSLINGFSQTVQDLEAAERTVLTSSAELGATWIGDASRRYQEGIQEISQGIVNIRSALNSLSDDMQRFAVMTTDTEDNNTAAAASVSLANESFTAQASWTN
;
A
#
# COMPACT_ATOMS: atom_id res chain seq x y z
N MET A 1 -5.47 -30.91 -8.01
CA MET A 1 -4.63 -29.71 -8.20
C MET A 1 -5.33 -28.57 -7.50
N THR A 2 -4.85 -28.20 -6.32
CA THR A 2 -5.43 -27.14 -5.49
C THR A 2 -4.98 -25.81 -6.09
N GLN A 3 -5.91 -24.95 -6.48
CA GLN A 3 -5.58 -23.64 -7.03
C GLN A 3 -4.69 -22.87 -6.03
N PRO A 4 -3.61 -22.21 -6.48
CA PRO A 4 -2.79 -21.41 -5.60
C PRO A 4 -3.61 -20.25 -5.04
N ARG A 5 -3.27 -19.92 -3.81
CA ARG A 5 -3.94 -19.01 -2.90
C ARG A 5 -3.83 -17.54 -3.34
N ILE A 6 -4.38 -17.16 -4.49
CA ILE A 6 -4.35 -15.77 -4.99
C ILE A 6 -5.35 -14.88 -4.20
N ILE A 7 -6.44 -15.47 -3.70
CA ILE A 7 -7.50 -14.75 -2.97
C ILE A 7 -7.00 -14.18 -1.61
N SER A 8 -6.05 -14.86 -0.95
CA SER A 8 -5.58 -14.45 0.39
C SER A 8 -4.68 -13.21 0.38
N ASP A 9 -3.94 -12.98 -0.70
CA ASP A 9 -3.05 -11.82 -0.81
C ASP A 9 -3.81 -10.55 -1.16
N ASP A 10 -4.88 -10.67 -1.95
CA ASP A 10 -5.70 -9.52 -2.36
C ASP A 10 -6.58 -8.99 -1.20
N GLU A 11 -7.15 -9.88 -0.39
CA GLU A 11 -7.86 -9.51 0.85
C GLU A 11 -6.92 -8.85 1.87
N THR A 12 -5.72 -9.42 2.07
CA THR A 12 -4.72 -8.88 2.99
C THR A 12 -4.23 -7.50 2.53
N ARG A 13 -4.03 -7.32 1.22
CA ARG A 13 -3.65 -6.06 0.60
C ARG A 13 -4.72 -4.99 0.73
N THR A 14 -5.98 -5.33 0.45
CA THR A 14 -7.12 -4.43 0.61
C THR A 14 -7.26 -3.98 2.06
N SER A 15 -7.09 -4.91 3.01
CA SER A 15 -7.08 -4.61 4.45
C SER A 15 -5.96 -3.63 4.83
N LEU A 16 -4.76 -3.81 4.28
CA LEU A 16 -3.62 -2.90 4.49
C LEU A 16 -3.89 -1.49 3.94
N ILE A 17 -4.39 -1.36 2.70
CA ILE A 17 -4.74 -0.07 2.09
C ILE A 17 -5.81 0.65 2.90
N ASN A 18 -6.82 -0.08 3.37
CA ASN A 18 -7.88 0.47 4.22
C ASN A 18 -7.32 0.92 5.58
N GLY A 19 -6.41 0.15 6.18
CA GLY A 19 -5.73 0.52 7.42
C GLY A 19 -4.89 1.79 7.29
N PHE A 20 -4.16 1.96 6.18
CA PHE A 20 -3.43 3.20 5.90
C PHE A 20 -4.37 4.38 5.70
N SER A 21 -5.46 4.19 4.95
CA SER A 21 -6.47 5.23 4.73
C SER A 21 -7.12 5.68 6.04
N GLN A 22 -7.45 4.74 6.94
CA GLN A 22 -7.98 5.04 8.26
C GLN A 22 -6.95 5.79 9.12
N THR A 23 -5.69 5.36 9.09
CA THR A 23 -4.60 6.03 9.83
C THR A 23 -4.42 7.48 9.37
N VAL A 24 -4.53 7.74 8.06
CA VAL A 24 -4.49 9.11 7.52
C VAL A 24 -5.65 9.96 8.06
N GLN A 25 -6.86 9.42 8.12
CA GLN A 25 -8.02 10.13 8.67
C GLN A 25 -7.86 10.42 10.17
N ASP A 26 -7.36 9.45 10.94
CA ASP A 26 -7.10 9.60 12.37
C ASP A 26 -6.04 10.69 12.62
N LEU A 27 -5.02 10.76 11.77
CA LEU A 27 -3.99 11.79 11.80
C LEU A 27 -4.55 13.18 11.47
N GLU A 28 -5.46 13.31 10.50
CA GLU A 28 -6.13 14.59 10.19
C GLU A 28 -7.03 15.06 11.35
N ALA A 29 -7.69 14.14 12.03
CA ALA A 29 -8.48 14.45 13.22
C ALA A 29 -7.57 14.90 14.39
N ALA A 30 -6.45 14.23 14.58
CA ALA A 30 -5.45 14.61 15.59
C ALA A 30 -4.85 16.00 15.29
N GLU A 31 -4.46 16.28 14.06
CA GLU A 31 -3.95 17.59 13.63
C GLU A 31 -4.97 18.70 13.90
N ARG A 32 -6.23 18.49 13.52
CA ARG A 32 -7.30 19.48 13.77
C ARG A 32 -7.49 19.74 15.26
N THR A 33 -7.41 18.70 16.09
CA THR A 33 -7.50 18.82 17.56
C THR A 33 -6.33 19.63 18.10
N VAL A 34 -5.11 19.31 17.67
CA VAL A 34 -3.86 19.98 18.04
C VAL A 34 -3.89 21.48 17.68
N LEU A 35 -4.34 21.83 16.48
CA LEU A 35 -4.48 23.22 16.04
C LEU A 35 -5.54 23.97 16.85
N THR A 36 -6.68 23.33 17.12
CA THR A 36 -7.77 23.94 17.90
C THR A 36 -7.32 24.23 19.32
N SER A 37 -6.73 23.25 20.01
CA SER A 37 -6.21 23.44 21.37
C SER A 37 -5.08 24.47 21.42
N SER A 38 -4.23 24.55 20.40
CA SER A 38 -3.17 25.56 20.31
C SER A 38 -3.74 26.97 20.14
N ALA A 39 -4.79 27.15 19.33
CA ALA A 39 -5.46 28.43 19.16
C ALA A 39 -6.17 28.90 20.45
N GLU A 40 -6.83 27.98 21.16
CA GLU A 40 -7.50 28.26 22.44
C GLU A 40 -6.49 28.63 23.53
N LEU A 41 -5.37 27.90 23.62
CA LEU A 41 -4.31 28.17 24.60
C LEU A 41 -3.54 29.45 24.28
N GLY A 42 -3.22 29.71 23.01
CA GLY A 42 -2.44 30.87 22.58
C GLY A 42 -3.13 32.21 22.81
N ALA A 43 -4.47 32.23 22.86
CA ALA A 43 -5.23 33.45 23.08
C ALA A 43 -5.10 34.03 24.51
N THR A 44 -4.81 33.17 25.50
CA THR A 44 -4.78 33.54 26.92
C THR A 44 -3.46 33.23 27.61
N TRP A 45 -2.66 32.30 27.08
CA TRP A 45 -1.38 31.90 27.67
C TRP A 45 -0.21 32.62 27.01
N ILE A 46 0.32 33.65 27.68
CA ILE A 46 1.46 34.45 27.20
C ILE A 46 2.72 34.09 27.99
N GLY A 47 3.82 33.80 27.29
CA GLY A 47 5.15 33.61 27.86
C GLY A 47 6.03 32.63 27.07
N ASP A 48 7.27 32.44 27.52
CA ASP A 48 8.23 31.53 26.85
C ASP A 48 7.74 30.07 26.81
N ALA A 49 6.99 29.64 27.82
CA ALA A 49 6.43 28.30 27.86
C ALA A 49 5.35 28.08 26.80
N SER A 50 4.48 29.07 26.56
CA SER A 50 3.45 28.98 25.51
C SER A 50 4.05 29.02 24.11
N ARG A 51 5.10 29.82 23.91
CA ARG A 51 5.88 29.82 22.66
C ARG A 51 6.50 28.44 22.37
N ARG A 52 7.20 27.84 23.33
CA ARG A 52 7.78 26.49 23.16
C ARG A 52 6.72 25.43 22.90
N TYR A 53 5.57 25.54 23.56
CA TYR A 53 4.44 24.65 23.30
C TYR A 53 3.95 24.80 21.85
N GLN A 54 3.75 26.02 21.36
CA GLN A 54 3.34 26.29 19.98
C GLN A 54 4.37 25.77 18.96
N GLU A 55 5.66 25.92 19.22
CA GLU A 55 6.73 25.34 18.41
C GLU A 55 6.61 23.80 18.34
N GLY A 56 6.42 23.13 19.48
CA GLY A 56 6.21 21.68 19.51
C GLY A 56 4.95 21.22 18.76
N ILE A 57 3.86 21.99 18.84
CA ILE A 57 2.61 21.73 18.09
C ILE A 57 2.87 21.83 16.57
N GLN A 58 3.66 22.82 16.13
CA GLN A 58 4.04 22.95 14.72
C GLN A 58 4.91 21.77 14.25
N GLU A 59 5.88 21.35 15.06
CA GLU A 59 6.72 20.18 14.76
C GLU A 59 5.88 18.90 14.64
N ILE A 60 4.90 18.71 15.54
CA ILE A 60 3.96 17.58 15.50
C ILE A 60 3.12 17.62 14.20
N SER A 61 2.53 18.77 13.86
CA SER A 61 1.76 18.92 12.61
C SER A 61 2.62 18.60 11.37
N GLN A 62 3.85 19.09 11.31
CA GLN A 62 4.77 18.75 10.22
C GLN A 62 5.10 17.25 10.17
N GLY A 63 5.31 16.62 11.34
CA GLY A 63 5.51 15.17 11.45
C GLY A 63 4.31 14.38 10.92
N ILE A 64 3.10 14.82 11.26
CA ILE A 64 1.84 14.22 10.75
C ILE A 64 1.76 14.32 9.22
N VAL A 65 2.06 15.49 8.65
CA VAL A 65 2.08 15.68 7.19
C VAL A 65 3.07 14.72 6.51
N ASN A 66 4.25 14.53 7.10
CA ASN A 66 5.27 13.63 6.58
C ASN A 66 4.81 12.17 6.62
N ILE A 67 4.20 11.73 7.73
CA ILE A 67 3.64 10.38 7.88
C ILE A 67 2.56 10.14 6.82
N ARG A 68 1.65 11.08 6.62
CA ARG A 68 0.62 10.98 5.57
C ARG A 68 1.23 10.81 4.18
N SER A 69 2.25 11.60 3.85
CA SER A 69 2.95 11.50 2.56
C SER A 69 3.57 10.10 2.35
N ALA A 70 4.20 9.56 3.39
CA ALA A 70 4.77 8.22 3.37
C ALA A 70 3.70 7.13 3.23
N LEU A 71 2.58 7.25 3.95
CA LEU A 71 1.46 6.30 3.87
C LEU A 71 0.81 6.30 2.49
N ASN A 72 0.63 7.47 1.87
CA ASN A 72 0.12 7.55 0.50
C ASN A 72 1.07 6.90 -0.50
N SER A 73 2.38 7.15 -0.36
CA SER A 73 3.40 6.53 -1.23
C SER A 73 3.40 5.01 -1.09
N LEU A 74 3.28 4.50 0.14
CA LEU A 74 3.21 3.06 0.40
C LEU A 74 1.94 2.44 -0.19
N SER A 75 0.80 3.14 -0.13
CA SER A 75 -0.44 2.70 -0.77
C SER A 75 -0.28 2.58 -2.30
N ASP A 76 0.32 3.60 -2.94
CA ASP A 76 0.57 3.60 -4.38
C ASP A 76 1.54 2.48 -4.80
N ASP A 77 2.61 2.26 -4.03
CA ASP A 77 3.57 1.19 -4.28
C ASP A 77 2.93 -0.20 -4.11
N MET A 78 2.05 -0.36 -3.12
CA MET A 78 1.27 -1.60 -2.94
C MET A 78 0.31 -1.86 -4.11
N GLN A 79 -0.32 -0.82 -4.66
CA GLN A 79 -1.15 -0.95 -5.87
C GLN A 79 -0.32 -1.34 -7.09
N ARG A 80 0.86 -0.74 -7.28
CA ARG A 80 1.78 -1.12 -8.37
C ARG A 80 2.29 -2.54 -8.24
N PHE A 81 2.67 -2.94 -7.02
CA PHE A 81 3.11 -4.29 -6.73
C PHE A 81 2.01 -5.32 -7.04
N ALA A 82 0.75 -4.99 -6.75
CA ALA A 82 -0.40 -5.82 -7.10
C ALA A 82 -0.47 -6.06 -8.62
N VAL A 83 -0.44 -4.99 -9.41
CA VAL A 83 -0.49 -5.07 -10.88
C VAL A 83 0.66 -5.92 -11.42
N MET A 84 1.89 -5.66 -10.97
CA MET A 84 3.06 -6.43 -11.40
C MET A 84 2.96 -7.91 -11.07
N THR A 85 2.40 -8.25 -9.91
CA THR A 85 2.24 -9.64 -9.49
C THR A 85 1.20 -10.34 -10.35
N THR A 86 0.03 -9.70 -10.58
CA THR A 86 -1.00 -10.22 -11.47
C THR A 86 -0.47 -10.43 -12.89
N ASP A 87 0.22 -9.45 -13.47
CA ASP A 87 0.82 -9.57 -14.80
C ASP A 87 1.83 -10.72 -14.87
N THR A 88 2.61 -10.92 -13.81
CA THR A 88 3.59 -12.02 -13.73
C THR A 88 2.89 -13.38 -13.64
N GLU A 89 1.83 -13.49 -12.84
CA GLU A 89 1.02 -14.71 -12.72
C GLU A 89 0.32 -15.06 -14.04
N ASP A 90 -0.25 -14.07 -14.72
CA ASP A 90 -0.90 -14.23 -16.02
C ASP A 90 0.11 -14.65 -17.10
N ASN A 91 1.28 -14.00 -17.16
CA ASN A 91 2.35 -14.35 -18.09
C ASN A 91 2.88 -15.76 -17.85
N ASN A 92 3.07 -16.15 -16.58
CA ASN A 92 3.50 -17.50 -16.22
C ASN A 92 2.44 -18.55 -16.59
N THR A 93 1.15 -18.22 -16.42
CA THR A 93 0.04 -19.10 -16.79
C THR A 93 -0.05 -19.26 -18.31
N ALA A 94 0.09 -18.18 -19.07
CA ALA A 94 0.12 -18.21 -20.53
C ALA A 94 1.33 -19.00 -21.06
N ALA A 95 2.52 -18.80 -20.48
CA ALA A 95 3.71 -19.55 -20.82
C ALA A 95 3.54 -21.06 -20.52
N ALA A 96 3.03 -21.42 -19.34
CA ALA A 96 2.76 -22.81 -18.99
C ALA A 96 1.73 -23.47 -19.95
N ALA A 97 0.66 -22.76 -20.30
CA ALA A 97 -0.33 -23.23 -21.27
C ALA A 97 0.30 -23.45 -22.67
N SER A 98 1.17 -22.55 -23.10
CA SER A 98 1.87 -22.68 -24.39
C SER A 98 2.80 -23.89 -24.44
N VAL A 99 3.53 -24.18 -23.36
CA VAL A 99 4.37 -25.37 -23.23
C VAL A 99 3.53 -26.65 -23.20
N SER A 100 2.39 -26.64 -22.51
CA SER A 100 1.46 -27.77 -22.47
C SER A 100 0.93 -28.12 -23.87
N LEU A 101 0.51 -27.11 -24.64
CA LEU A 101 0.04 -27.29 -26.02
C LEU A 101 1.15 -27.77 -26.97
N ALA A 102 2.38 -27.28 -26.80
CA ALA A 102 3.54 -27.74 -27.56
C ALA A 102 3.88 -29.22 -27.26
N ASN A 103 3.68 -29.66 -26.02
CA ASN A 103 3.92 -31.05 -25.63
C ASN A 103 2.84 -32.01 -26.18
N GLU A 104 1.59 -31.55 -26.28
CA GLU A 104 0.50 -32.34 -26.90
C GLU A 104 0.62 -32.44 -28.43
N SER A 105 1.27 -31.47 -29.07
CA SER A 105 1.50 -31.46 -30.53
C SER A 105 2.82 -32.12 -30.95
N PHE A 106 3.66 -32.58 -30.02
CA PHE A 106 4.80 -33.42 -30.32
C PHE A 106 4.39 -34.89 -30.47
N THR A 107 4.06 -35.30 -31.69
CA THR A 107 4.07 -36.72 -32.06
C THR A 107 5.47 -37.06 -32.57
N ALA A 108 6.26 -37.83 -31.81
CA ALA A 108 7.53 -38.33 -32.30
C ALA A 108 7.29 -39.22 -33.52
N GLN A 109 7.52 -38.72 -34.73
CA GLN A 109 7.64 -39.60 -35.90
C GLN A 109 8.96 -40.37 -35.76
N ALA A 110 8.86 -41.63 -35.37
CA ALA A 110 9.98 -42.54 -35.42
C ALA A 110 10.46 -42.66 -36.88
N SER A 111 11.69 -42.22 -37.15
CA SER A 111 12.30 -42.25 -38.50
C SER A 111 12.70 -43.66 -38.98
N TRP A 112 12.20 -44.72 -38.34
CA TRP A 112 12.61 -46.11 -38.58
C TRP A 112 11.54 -46.96 -39.28
N THR A 113 10.37 -46.41 -39.58
CA THR A 113 9.38 -47.08 -40.43
C THR A 113 9.60 -46.65 -41.88
N ASN A 114 10.35 -47.47 -42.61
CA ASN A 114 10.29 -47.58 -44.07
C ASN A 114 8.94 -48.15 -44.50
#